data_AF-A0A9D7AE22-F1
#
_entry.id   AF-A0A9D7AE22-F1
#
_cell.length_a   1.000
_cell.length_b   1.000
_cell.length_c   1.000
_cell.angle_alpha   90.00
_cell.angle_beta   90.00
_cell.angle_gamma   90.00
#
_symmetry.space_group_name_H-M   'P 1'
#
loop_
_entity.id
_entity.type
_entity.pdbx_description
1 polymer ?
#
loop_
_entity_poly.entity_id
_entity_poly.type
_entity_poly.pdbx_seq_one_letter_code
_entity_poly.pdbx_strand_id
1 'polypeptide(L)'
;MLDVGFFELLVIAVIGLLVVGPEKLPKYIAQGIKTLRNVRDMATKAKDDIVESAGIKDLDLKNLSKLDPTNLANNVFDDKDETKPQVQKKFDQDAT
;
A
#
# COMPACT_ATOMS: atom_id res chain seq x y z
N MET A 1 10.07 -6.42 7.31
CA MET A 1 8.60 -6.47 7.57
C MET A 1 8.33 -5.45 8.66
N LEU A 2 7.22 -4.72 8.59
CA LEU A 2 6.81 -3.87 9.71
C LEU A 2 6.15 -4.80 10.74
N ASP A 3 6.96 -5.30 11.67
CA ASP A 3 6.55 -6.18 12.76
C ASP A 3 5.87 -5.35 13.87
N VAL A 4 4.92 -4.48 13.50
CA VAL A 4 4.25 -3.55 14.42
C VAL A 4 2.93 -4.16 14.87
N GLY A 5 2.88 -4.58 16.13
CA GLY A 5 1.66 -5.00 16.80
C GLY A 5 0.74 -3.83 17.16
N PHE A 6 -0.51 -4.14 17.52
CA PHE A 6 -1.50 -3.13 17.95
C PHE A 6 -0.98 -2.24 19.09
N PHE A 7 -0.28 -2.84 20.07
CA PHE A 7 0.30 -2.10 21.19
C PHE A 7 1.41 -1.13 20.76
N GLU A 8 2.28 -1.52 19.84
CA GLU A 8 3.36 -0.65 19.35
C GLU A 8 2.80 0.52 18.55
N LEU A 9 1.76 0.28 17.73
CA LEU A 9 1.04 1.35 17.04
C LEU A 9 0.45 2.35 18.04
N LEU A 10 -0.19 1.87 19.10
CA LEU A 10 -0.76 2.73 20.14
C LEU A 10 0.33 3.59 20.83
N VAL A 11 1.47 2.99 21.15
CA VAL A 11 2.61 3.73 21.73
C VAL A 11 3.11 4.82 20.78
N ILE A 12 3.29 4.49 19.50
CA ILE A 12 3.68 5.47 18.47
C ILE A 12 2.64 6.58 18.33
N ALA A 13 1.35 6.23 18.37
CA ALA A 13 0.27 7.20 18.31
C ALA A 13 0.32 8.17 19.49
N VAL A 14 0.52 7.67 20.73
CA VAL A 14 0.66 8.52 21.92
C VAL A 14 1.87 9.43 21.82
N ILE A 15 3.03 8.90 21.39
CA ILE A 15 4.25 9.70 21.20
C ILE A 15 4.02 10.77 20.13
N GLY A 16 3.41 10.41 19.00
CA GLY A 16 3.07 11.35 17.92
C GLY A 16 2.14 12.46 18.39
N LEU A 17 1.13 12.12 19.21
CA LEU A 17 0.22 13.09 19.81
C LEU A 17 0.93 14.01 20.81
N LEU A 18 1.92 13.53 21.56
CA LEU A 18 2.71 14.38 22.48
C LEU A 18 3.65 15.34 21.74
N VAL A 19 4.33 14.86 20.70
CA VAL A 19 5.31 15.66 19.94
C VAL A 19 4.62 16.72 19.08
N VAL A 20 3.59 16.32 18.34
CA VAL A 20 2.89 17.20 17.40
C VAL A 20 1.75 17.96 18.09
N GLY A 21 1.12 17.34 19.08
CA GLY A 21 -0.09 17.82 19.74
C GLY A 21 -1.36 17.19 19.15
N PRO A 22 -2.34 16.78 20.00
CA PRO A 22 -3.56 16.11 19.55
C PRO A 22 -4.45 16.96 18.65
N GLU A 23 -4.37 18.29 18.77
CA GLU A 23 -5.15 19.22 17.94
C GLU A 23 -4.53 19.45 16.56
N LYS A 24 -3.20 19.33 16.44
CA LYS A 24 -2.47 19.70 15.21
C LYS A 24 -2.34 18.52 14.26
N LEU A 25 -2.15 17.31 14.78
CA LEU A 25 -2.05 16.08 14.00
C LEU A 25 -3.23 15.87 13.02
N PRO A 26 -4.51 15.92 13.44
CA PRO A 26 -5.64 15.78 12.51
C PRO A 26 -5.69 16.91 11.48
N LYS A 27 -5.32 18.13 11.88
CA LYS A 27 -5.28 19.29 11.00
C LYS A 27 -4.23 19.16 9.90
N TYR A 28 -3.07 18.60 10.19
CA TYR A 28 -2.02 18.34 9.20
C TYR A 28 -2.38 17.20 8.25
N ILE A 29 -2.96 16.11 8.77
CA ILE A 29 -3.45 15.00 7.93
C ILE A 29 -4.53 15.52 6.97
N ALA A 30 -5.50 16.28 7.47
CA ALA A 30 -6.57 16.84 6.64
C ALA A 30 -6.04 17.74 5.51
N GLN A 31 -5.01 18.55 5.79
CA GLN A 31 -4.36 19.36 4.77
C GLN A 31 -3.62 18.52 3.73
N GLY A 32 -2.87 17.50 4.16
CA GLY A 32 -2.19 16.58 3.25
C GLY A 32 -3.17 15.87 2.31
N ILE A 33 -4.27 15.35 2.85
CA ILE A 33 -5.33 14.70 2.08
C ILE A 33 -5.97 15.69 1.09
N LYS A 34 -6.26 16.92 1.52
CA LYS A 34 -6.83 17.95 0.65
C LYS A 34 -5.90 18.26 -0.53
N THR A 35 -4.60 18.39 -0.27
CA THR A 35 -3.60 18.61 -1.33
C THR A 35 -3.53 17.42 -2.28
N LEU A 36 -3.49 16.19 -1.75
CA LEU A 36 -3.47 14.98 -2.59
C LEU A 36 -4.73 14.89 -3.46
N ARG A 37 -5.91 15.23 -2.92
CA ARG A 37 -7.16 15.26 -3.68
C ARG A 37 -7.11 16.29 -4.79
N ASN A 38 -6.65 17.51 -4.50
CA ASN A 38 -6.52 18.55 -5.51
C ASN A 38 -5.57 18.13 -6.65
N VAL A 39 -4.44 17.48 -6.31
CA VAL A 39 -3.50 16.94 -7.32
C VAL A 39 -4.17 15.86 -8.17
N ARG A 40 -4.93 14.95 -7.56
CA ARG A 40 -5.72 13.95 -8.28
C ARG A 40 -6.73 14.59 -9.23
N ASP A 41 -7.47 15.59 -8.76
CA ASP A 41 -8.49 16.28 -9.56
C ASP A 41 -7.86 17.02 -10.75
N MET A 42 -6.70 17.65 -10.54
CA MET A 42 -5.93 18.29 -11.62
C MET A 42 -5.44 17.26 -12.64
N ALA A 43 -4.93 16.11 -12.19
CA ALA A 43 -4.49 15.04 -13.09
C ALA A 43 -5.67 14.44 -13.89
N THR A 44 -6.84 14.28 -13.28
CA THR A 44 -8.07 13.84 -13.96
C THR A 44 -8.50 14.84 -15.01
N LYS A 45 -8.54 16.14 -14.69
CA LYS A 45 -8.88 17.21 -15.65
C LYS A 45 -7.91 17.25 -16.83
N ALA A 46 -6.60 17.25 -16.56
CA ALA A 46 -5.60 17.26 -17.62
C ALA A 46 -5.69 16.02 -18.52
N LYS A 47 -5.98 14.86 -17.93
CA LYS A 47 -6.26 13.62 -18.68
C LYS A 47 -7.50 13.78 -19.56
N ASP A 48 -8.59 14.34 -19.03
CA ASP A 48 -9.83 14.52 -19.77
C ASP A 48 -9.64 15.51 -20.93
N ASP A 49 -8.93 16.62 -20.71
CA ASP A 49 -8.58 17.61 -21.75
C ASP A 49 -7.72 16.99 -22.87
N ILE A 50 -6.78 16.10 -22.54
CA ILE A 50 -5.96 15.37 -23.51
C ILE A 50 -6.81 14.35 -24.28
N VAL A 51 -7.68 13.60 -23.61
CA VAL A 51 -8.58 12.62 -24.26
C VAL A 51 -9.54 13.31 -25.22
N GLU A 52 -10.10 14.45 -24.82
CA GLU A 52 -11.04 15.24 -25.62
C GLU A 52 -10.36 15.88 -26.83
N SER A 53 -9.17 16.46 -26.66
CA SER A 53 -8.44 17.14 -27.74
C SER A 53 -7.68 16.20 -28.69
N ALA A 54 -7.15 15.08 -28.20
CA ALA A 54 -6.41 14.12 -29.03
C ALA A 54 -7.35 13.16 -29.80
N GLY A 55 -8.67 13.19 -29.54
CA GLY A 55 -9.64 12.29 -30.16
C GLY A 55 -9.40 10.82 -29.84
N ILE A 56 -8.49 10.54 -28.90
CA ILE A 56 -8.14 9.19 -28.50
C ILE A 56 -9.19 8.73 -27.49
N LYS A 57 -10.33 8.31 -28.03
CA LYS A 57 -11.33 7.54 -27.29
C LYS A 57 -10.59 6.38 -26.63
N ASP A 58 -10.53 6.41 -25.30
CA ASP A 58 -10.18 5.26 -24.49
C ASP A 58 -8.81 4.65 -24.84
N LEU A 59 -7.70 5.33 -24.53
CA LEU A 59 -6.42 4.62 -24.32
C LEU A 59 -6.58 3.63 -23.16
N ASP A 60 -7.09 2.44 -23.46
CA ASP A 60 -6.89 1.18 -22.73
C ASP A 60 -7.13 1.17 -21.20
N LEU A 61 -7.74 2.19 -20.63
CA LEU A 61 -8.03 2.27 -19.18
C LEU A 61 -8.93 1.12 -18.72
N LYS A 62 -9.82 0.64 -19.60
CA LYS A 62 -10.66 -0.55 -19.35
C LYS A 62 -9.84 -1.84 -19.22
N ASN A 63 -8.65 -1.92 -19.80
CA ASN A 63 -7.77 -3.08 -19.66
C ASN A 63 -6.92 -2.98 -18.38
N LEU A 64 -6.58 -1.76 -17.92
CA LEU A 64 -5.91 -1.53 -16.63
C LEU A 64 -6.84 -1.73 -15.42
N SER A 65 -8.11 -1.35 -15.52
CA SER A 65 -9.09 -1.55 -14.43
C SER A 65 -9.47 -3.01 -14.18
N LYS A 66 -9.11 -3.93 -15.09
CA LYS A 66 -9.30 -5.38 -14.91
C LYS A 66 -8.16 -6.03 -14.13
N LEU A 67 -7.04 -5.33 -13.93
CA LEU A 67 -6.01 -5.74 -12.97
C LEU A 67 -6.49 -5.32 -11.58
N ASP A 68 -7.28 -6.18 -10.96
CA ASP A 68 -7.77 -5.98 -9.60
C ASP A 68 -6.57 -6.00 -8.62
N PRO A 69 -6.19 -4.86 -8.03
CA PRO A 69 -5.01 -4.77 -7.18
C PRO A 69 -5.15 -5.63 -5.94
N THR A 70 -6.38 -5.96 -5.54
CA THR A 70 -6.70 -6.85 -4.43
C THR A 70 -6.23 -8.28 -4.70
N ASN A 71 -6.37 -8.78 -5.93
CA ASN A 71 -5.94 -10.12 -6.30
C ASN A 71 -4.41 -10.20 -6.43
N LEU A 72 -3.78 -9.14 -6.93
CA LEU A 72 -2.32 -9.04 -6.98
C LEU A 72 -1.71 -8.91 -5.57
N ALA A 73 -2.32 -8.09 -4.71
CA ALA A 73 -1.96 -7.97 -3.32
C ALA A 73 -2.07 -9.33 -2.62
N ASN A 74 -3.25 -9.96 -2.69
CA ASN A 74 -3.49 -11.25 -2.04
C ASN A 74 -2.49 -12.31 -2.51
N ASN A 75 -2.25 -12.45 -3.82
CA ASN A 75 -1.30 -13.45 -4.33
C ASN A 75 0.17 -13.14 -3.96
N VAL A 76 0.53 -11.86 -3.71
CA VAL A 76 1.89 -11.47 -3.25
C VAL A 76 2.03 -11.59 -1.73
N PHE A 77 0.94 -11.51 -0.98
CA PHE A 77 0.90 -11.73 0.47
C PHE A 77 0.82 -13.21 0.83
N ASP A 78 0.14 -14.04 0.02
CA ASP A 78 0.00 -15.50 0.21
C ASP A 78 1.32 -16.25 -0.06
N ASP A 79 2.16 -15.74 -0.98
CA ASP A 79 3.46 -16.34 -1.34
C ASP A 79 4.58 -16.08 -0.29
N LYS A 80 4.25 -15.49 0.87
CA LYS A 80 5.22 -15.22 1.96
C LYS A 80 5.18 -16.19 3.13
N ASP A 81 4.29 -17.18 3.12
CA ASP A 81 4.14 -18.13 4.24
C ASP A 81 4.48 -19.60 3.92
N GLU A 82 5.11 -19.89 2.78
CA GLU A 82 5.61 -21.24 2.46
C GLU A 82 7.11 -21.30 2.13
N THR A 83 7.98 -20.95 3.09
CA THR A 83 9.33 -21.55 3.14
C THR A 83 9.68 -21.94 4.58
N LYS A 84 8.99 -22.96 5.10
CA LYS A 84 9.51 -23.75 6.22
C LYS A 84 10.82 -24.42 5.77
N PRO A 85 11.96 -24.21 6.46
CA PRO A 85 13.19 -24.92 6.14
C PRO A 85 13.02 -26.41 6.51
N GLN A 86 12.69 -27.23 5.54
CA GLN A 86 12.80 -28.70 5.64
C GLN A 86 14.19 -29.14 5.16
N VAL A 87 15.24 -28.74 5.88
CA VAL A 87 16.61 -29.28 5.71
C VAL A 87 17.25 -29.52 7.07
N GLN A 88 16.62 -30.35 7.92
CA GLN A 88 17.32 -30.96 9.05
C GLN A 88 16.54 -32.18 9.54
N LYS A 89 16.71 -33.33 8.87
CA LYS A 89 16.49 -34.70 9.44
C LYS A 89 16.81 -35.81 8.42
N LYS A 90 17.94 -35.68 7.71
CA LYS A 90 18.52 -36.75 6.85
C LYS A 90 20.06 -36.81 6.95
N PHE A 91 20.59 -36.48 8.12
CA PHE A 91 21.97 -36.78 8.48
C PHE A 91 21.91 -37.35 9.89
N ASP A 92 21.60 -38.65 9.97
CA ASP A 92 21.80 -39.54 11.13
C ASP A 92 21.21 -40.92 10.73
N GLN A 93 21.59 -41.45 9.57
CA GLN A 93 21.38 -42.88 9.28
C GLN A 93 22.56 -43.45 8.48
N ASP A 94 23.76 -43.04 8.86
CA ASP A 94 25.00 -43.42 8.21
C ASP A 94 26.19 -43.16 9.16
N ALA A 95 26.04 -43.53 10.43
CA ALA A 95 27.16 -43.81 11.34
C ALA A 95 26.72 -44.70 12.51
N THR A 96 27.19 -45.96 12.48
CA THR A 96 27.07 -47.07 13.44
C THR A 96 26.01 -48.12 13.12
#